data_AF-A0A7V5WMM4-F1
#
_entry.id   AF-A0A7V5WMM4-F1
#
_cell.length_a   1.000
_cell.length_b   1.000
_cell.length_c   1.000
_cell.angle_alpha   90.00
_cell.angle_beta   90.00
_cell.angle_gamma   90.00
#
_symmetry.space_group_name_H-M   'P 1'
#
loop_
_entity.id
_entity.type
_entity.pdbx_description
1 polymer ?
#
loop_
_entity_poly.entity_id
_entity_poly.type
_entity_poly.pdbx_seq_one_letter_code
_entity_poly.pdbx_strand_id
1 'polypeptide(L)'
;MNTLRINTITWLVLVLLTLFGYFMAEGSSLAKPVVFGLVLAATAIKFLSVGFQFLDLKEAHLAWRILFLGFILIFAVAMFFLA
;
A
#
# COMPACT_ATOMS: atom_id res chain seq x y z
N MET A 1 1.40 -17.01 -19.11
CA MET A 1 2.81 -16.87 -18.67
C MET A 1 3.15 -15.46 -18.18
N ASN A 2 2.63 -14.40 -18.80
CA ASN A 2 2.93 -13.00 -18.41
C ASN A 2 2.28 -12.57 -17.07
N THR A 3 1.05 -13.01 -16.78
CA THR A 3 0.36 -12.70 -15.51
C THR A 3 1.08 -13.25 -14.28
N LEU A 4 1.59 -14.49 -14.37
CA LEU A 4 2.39 -15.10 -13.30
C LEU A 4 3.65 -14.27 -13.00
N ARG A 5 4.34 -13.77 -14.03
CA ARG A 5 5.52 -12.92 -13.86
C ARG A 5 5.19 -11.61 -13.17
N ILE A 6 4.11 -10.94 -13.59
CA ILE A 6 3.67 -9.68 -12.97
C ILE A 6 3.28 -9.93 -11.51
N ASN A 7 2.54 -11.00 -11.21
CA ASN A 7 2.17 -11.37 -9.84
C ASN A 7 3.40 -11.61 -8.96
N THR A 8 4.42 -12.30 -9.48
CA THR A 8 5.68 -12.51 -8.75
C THR A 8 6.42 -11.20 -8.51
N ILE A 9 6.49 -10.30 -9.50
CA ILE A 9 7.11 -8.98 -9.34
C ILE A 9 6.35 -8.15 -8.30
N THR A 10 5.02 -8.10 -8.38
CA THR A 10 4.19 -7.38 -7.40
C THR A 10 4.36 -7.96 -6.00
N TRP A 11 4.43 -9.29 -5.88
CA TRP A 11 4.71 -9.94 -4.59
C TRP A 11 6.09 -9.55 -4.04
N LEU A 12 7.14 -9.56 -4.87
CA LEU A 12 8.47 -9.10 -4.47
C LEU A 12 8.46 -7.64 -4.01
N VAL A 13 7.75 -6.75 -4.73
CA VAL A 13 7.57 -5.35 -4.34
C VAL A 13 6.87 -5.24 -2.98
N LEU A 14 5.83 -6.04 -2.73
CA LEU A 14 5.13 -6.07 -1.43
C LEU A 14 6.04 -6.51 -0.29
N VAL A 15 6.89 -7.52 -0.52
CA VAL A 15 7.88 -7.98 0.47
C VAL A 15 8.88 -6.86 0.77
N LEU A 16 9.43 -6.21 -0.26
CA LEU A 16 10.35 -5.09 -0.10
C LEU A 16 9.71 -3.92 0.64
N LEU A 17 8.46 -3.56 0.32
CA LEU A 17 7.71 -2.52 1.04
C LEU A 17 7.45 -2.89 2.50
N THR A 18 7.31 -4.18 2.81
CA THR A 18 7.12 -4.66 4.19
C THR A 18 8.42 -4.55 4.98
N LEU A 19 9.54 -4.98 4.39
CA LEU A 19 10.87 -4.80 4.99
C LEU A 19 11.20 -3.32 5.18
N PHE A 20 10.93 -2.49 4.17
CA PHE A 20 11.07 -1.04 4.27
C PHE A 20 10.27 -0.47 5.45
N GLY A 21 9.00 -0.86 5.58
CA GLY A 21 8.16 -0.42 6.70
C GLY A 21 8.73 -0.80 8.06
N TYR A 22 9.22 -2.04 8.21
CA TYR A 22 9.88 -2.50 9.43
C TYR A 22 11.13 -1.69 9.76
N PHE A 23 12.04 -1.51 8.80
CA PHE A 23 13.28 -0.75 9.02
C PHE A 23 13.02 0.73 9.30
N MET A 24 11.99 1.33 8.70
CA MET A 24 11.59 2.70 9.03
C MET A 24 11.07 2.81 10.46
N ALA A 25 10.22 1.86 10.88
CA ALA A 25 9.60 1.87 12.21
C ALA A 25 10.62 1.63 13.35
N GLU A 26 11.50 0.64 13.20
CA GLU A 26 12.41 0.21 14.28
C GLU A 26 13.83 0.76 14.14
N GLY A 27 14.27 1.03 12.91
CA GLY A 27 15.68 1.32 12.60
C GLY A 27 15.99 2.77 12.25
N SER A 28 14.98 3.65 12.16
CA SER A 28 15.22 5.03 11.74
C SER A 28 15.39 5.98 12.92
N SER A 29 16.33 6.91 12.78
CA SER A 29 16.52 8.04 13.71
C SER A 29 15.71 9.28 13.31
N LEU A 30 14.77 9.13 12.38
CA LEU A 30 13.94 10.21 11.87
C LEU A 30 12.87 10.60 12.90
N ALA A 31 12.33 11.81 12.78
CA ALA A 31 11.23 12.24 13.63
C ALA A 31 10.00 11.34 13.44
N LYS A 32 9.35 10.96 14.55
CA LYS A 32 8.20 10.02 14.55
C LYS A 32 7.10 10.36 13.52
N PRO A 33 6.68 11.63 13.34
CA PRO A 33 5.66 11.96 12.34
C PRO A 33 6.11 11.68 10.91
N VAL A 34 7.40 11.86 10.61
CA VAL A 34 7.99 11.57 9.29
C VAL A 34 8.00 10.07 9.04
N VAL A 35 8.45 9.29 10.01
CA VAL A 35 8.45 7.82 9.95
C VAL A 35 7.04 7.29 9.72
N PHE A 36 6.09 7.79 10.51
CA PHE A 36 4.67 7.43 10.37
C PHE A 36 4.15 7.73 8.97
N GLY A 37 4.40 8.92 8.45
CA GLY A 37 4.00 9.31 7.08
C GLY A 37 4.58 8.39 6.00
N LEU A 38 5.86 8.00 6.13
CA LEU A 38 6.51 7.08 5.20
C LEU A 38 5.90 5.67 5.25
N VAL A 39 5.64 5.14 6.45
CA VAL A 39 5.01 3.82 6.63
C VAL A 39 3.57 3.83 6.12
N LEU A 40 2.84 4.91 6.34
CA LEU A 40 1.47 5.09 5.85
C LEU A 40 1.42 5.15 4.32
N ALA A 41 2.34 5.91 3.70
CA ALA A 41 2.48 5.97 2.25
C ALA A 41 2.84 4.60 1.65
N ALA A 42 3.82 3.89 2.23
CA ALA A 42 4.16 2.53 1.83
C ALA A 42 2.96 1.57 1.96
N THR A 43 2.13 1.78 2.98
CA THR A 43 0.89 1.00 3.20
C THR A 43 -0.16 1.26 2.14
N ALA A 44 -0.40 2.51 1.76
CA ALA A 44 -1.31 2.85 0.67
C ALA A 44 -0.87 2.20 -0.66
N ILE A 45 0.43 2.22 -0.98
CA ILE A 45 0.99 1.57 -2.17
C ILE A 45 0.76 0.06 -2.14
N LYS A 46 0.92 -0.59 -0.98
CA LYS A 46 0.62 -2.02 -0.81
C LYS A 46 -0.85 -2.32 -1.09
N PHE A 47 -1.78 -1.54 -0.52
CA PHE A 47 -3.22 -1.71 -0.77
C PHE A 47 -3.56 -1.56 -2.26
N LEU A 48 -3.00 -0.57 -2.94
CA LEU A 48 -3.19 -0.39 -4.38
C LEU A 48 -2.65 -1.58 -5.18
N SER A 49 -1.43 -2.02 -4.86
CA SER A 49 -0.81 -3.16 -5.54
C SER A 49 -1.64 -4.44 -5.37
N VAL A 50 -2.15 -4.68 -4.17
CA VAL A 50 -3.03 -5.83 -3.90
C VAL A 50 -4.36 -5.70 -4.63
N GLY A 51 -5.02 -4.56 -4.53
CA GLY A 51 -6.31 -4.33 -5.17
C GLY A 51 -6.23 -4.53 -6.68
N PHE A 52 -5.30 -3.87 -7.35
CA PHE A 52 -5.24 -3.88 -8.81
C PHE A 52 -4.62 -5.16 -9.40
N GLN A 53 -3.68 -5.81 -8.70
CA GLN A 53 -2.99 -6.98 -9.24
C GLN A 53 -3.57 -8.32 -8.74
N PHE A 54 -3.93 -8.44 -7.47
CA PHE A 54 -4.36 -9.71 -6.88
C PHE A 54 -5.88 -9.82 -6.73
N LEU A 55 -6.60 -8.69 -6.63
CA LEU A 55 -8.07 -8.65 -6.61
C LEU A 55 -8.67 -8.28 -7.98
N ASP A 56 -7.82 -8.18 -9.02
CA ASP A 56 -8.18 -7.80 -10.39
C ASP A 56 -9.13 -6.59 -10.46
N LEU A 57 -8.94 -5.57 -9.59
CA LEU A 57 -9.79 -4.37 -9.60
C LEU A 57 -9.79 -3.64 -10.95
N LYS A 58 -8.75 -3.82 -11.77
CA LYS A 58 -8.67 -3.28 -13.13
C LYS A 58 -9.85 -3.74 -14.02
N GLU A 59 -10.32 -4.96 -13.82
CA GLU A 59 -11.46 -5.57 -14.54
C GLU A 59 -12.80 -5.37 -13.79
N ALA A 60 -12.74 -4.89 -12.55
CA ALA A 60 -13.92 -4.65 -11.75
C ALA A 60 -14.72 -3.43 -12.24
N HIS A 61 -16.02 -3.43 -11.95
CA HIS A 61 -16.91 -2.32 -12.26
C HIS A 61 -16.36 -1.01 -11.66
N LEU A 62 -16.57 0.10 -12.38
CA LEU A 62 -16.03 1.41 -11.98
C LEU A 62 -16.40 1.80 -10.53
N ALA A 63 -17.62 1.45 -10.10
CA ALA A 63 -18.09 1.67 -8.73
C ALA A 63 -17.18 1.02 -7.68
N TRP A 64 -16.74 -0.22 -7.90
CA TRP A 64 -15.83 -0.93 -6.99
C TRP A 64 -14.44 -0.31 -6.95
N ARG A 65 -13.95 0.15 -8.11
CA ARG A 65 -12.66 0.83 -8.20
C ARG A 65 -12.67 2.14 -7.42
N ILE A 66 -13.72 2.95 -7.59
CA ILE A 66 -13.90 4.21 -6.85
C ILE A 66 -14.05 3.95 -5.36
N LEU A 67 -14.86 2.97 -4.97
CA LEU A 67 -15.08 2.63 -3.56
C LEU A 67 -13.78 2.21 -2.87
N PHE A 68 -12.96 1.38 -3.52
CA PHE A 68 -11.68 0.95 -2.98
C PHE A 68 -10.66 2.08 -2.87
N LEU A 69 -10.57 2.94 -3.89
CA LEU A 69 -9.70 4.12 -3.85
C LEU A 69 -10.15 5.11 -2.76
N GLY A 70 -11.46 5.32 -2.63
CA GLY A 70 -12.06 6.14 -1.58
C GLY A 70 -11.77 5.57 -0.19
N PHE A 71 -11.86 4.25 -0.02
CA PHE A 71 -11.49 3.58 1.23
C PHE A 71 -10.02 3.83 1.60
N ILE A 72 -9.08 3.66 0.66
CA ILE A 72 -7.65 3.91 0.91
C ILE A 72 -7.41 5.37 1.32
N LEU A 73 -8.06 6.31 0.63
CA LEU A 73 -7.93 7.73 0.92
C LEU A 73 -8.45 8.06 2.32
N ILE A 74 -9.67 7.62 2.66
CA ILE A 74 -10.27 7.85 3.98
C ILE A 74 -9.42 7.19 5.06
N PHE A 75 -8.95 5.96 4.84
CA PHE A 75 -8.06 5.26 5.76
C PHE A 75 -6.78 6.06 6.01
N ALA A 76 -6.11 6.52 4.94
CA ALA A 76 -4.87 7.29 5.07
C ALA A 76 -5.09 8.60 5.82
N VAL A 77 -6.15 9.34 5.49
CA VAL A 77 -6.49 10.60 6.17
C VAL A 77 -6.81 10.35 7.64
N ALA A 78 -7.68 9.38 7.94
CA ALA A 78 -8.05 9.05 9.30
C ALA A 78 -6.84 8.65 10.15
N MET A 79 -5.98 7.78 9.62
CA MET A 79 -4.76 7.35 10.30
C MET A 79 -3.79 8.51 10.53
N PHE A 80 -3.68 9.44 9.57
CA PHE A 80 -2.83 10.63 9.72
C PHE A 80 -3.28 11.55 10.86
N PHE A 81 -4.58 11.70 11.07
CA PHE A 81 -5.11 12.52 12.18
C PHE A 81 -5.12 11.81 13.53
N LEU A 82 -5.10 10.46 13.54
CA LEU A 82 -5.10 9.66 14.78
C LEU A 82 -3.70 9.38 15.34
N ALA A 83 -2.64 9.58 14.54
CA ALA A 83 -1.24 9.32 14.92
C ALA A 83 -0.56 10.52 15.58
#